data_AF-A0A1A9HQ05-F1
#
_entry.id   AF-A0A1A9HQ05-F1
#
_cell.length_a   1.000
_cell.length_b   1.000
_cell.length_c   1.000
_cell.angle_alpha   90.00
_cell.angle_beta   90.00
_cell.angle_gamma   90.00
#
_symmetry.space_group_name_H-M   'P 1'
#
loop_
_entity.id
_entity.type
_entity.pdbx_description
1 polymer ?
#
loop_
_entity_poly.entity_id
_entity_poly.type
_entity_poly.pdbx_seq_one_letter_code
_entity_poly.pdbx_strand_id
1 'polypeptide(L)'
;MQPKLLADALLLCAQGQQPVRLSRAAEGEVTHALIWNAEERRLVIHPGRDAGAVAAQFLREVTGEDLRLVKLERSSALATAPNALHAVSTGSVVELNEMLAAHGRARVDVRRLRPNLVLRGMQEALVPFIEEHLMQLVWRDGEGWWRRMTHAAACERCVVPNVDPDSGEAQSGIDTAIAELSAQRWPGHASRFGVYLSPPAGSSLSEGTVMTMELDF
;
A
#
# COMPACT_ATOMS: atom_id res chain seq x y z
N MET A 1 1.02 9.08 12.07
CA MET A 1 -0.38 9.37 11.64
C MET A 1 -0.96 8.14 10.95
N GLN A 2 -2.19 7.74 11.27
CA GLN A 2 -2.88 6.55 10.75
C GLN A 2 -4.30 6.95 10.32
N PRO A 3 -4.53 7.28 9.04
CA PRO A 3 -5.85 7.67 8.57
C PRO A 3 -6.76 6.44 8.42
N LYS A 4 -8.05 6.59 8.73
CA LYS A 4 -9.08 5.57 8.53
C LYS A 4 -10.20 6.12 7.65
N LEU A 5 -10.47 5.44 6.55
CA LEU A 5 -11.60 5.77 5.69
C LEU A 5 -12.87 5.11 6.24
N LEU A 6 -13.88 5.91 6.51
CA LEU A 6 -15.22 5.48 6.90
C LEU A 6 -16.18 5.69 5.74
N ALA A 7 -17.42 5.19 5.85
CA ALA A 7 -18.42 5.30 4.78
C ALA A 7 -18.66 6.76 4.35
N ASP A 8 -18.70 7.68 5.31
CA ASP A 8 -19.07 9.09 5.16
C ASP A 8 -17.97 10.08 5.58
N ALA A 9 -16.86 9.61 6.15
CA ALA A 9 -15.78 10.47 6.65
C ALA A 9 -14.37 9.90 6.44
N LEU A 10 -13.38 10.77 6.57
CA LEU A 10 -11.98 10.42 6.82
C LEU A 10 -11.68 10.72 8.28
N LEU A 11 -11.24 9.72 9.05
CA LEU A 11 -10.78 9.91 10.42
C LEU A 11 -9.25 9.98 10.42
N LEU A 12 -8.69 11.10 10.84
CA LEU A 12 -7.25 11.25 11.06
C LEU A 12 -6.93 10.86 12.51
N CYS A 13 -6.03 9.90 12.67
CA CYS A 13 -5.54 9.46 13.98
C CYS A 13 -4.03 9.66 14.08
N ALA A 14 -3.52 10.01 15.25
CA ALA A 14 -2.10 10.02 15.55
C ALA A 14 -1.90 9.74 17.04
N GLN A 15 -0.76 9.16 17.40
CA GLN A 15 -0.45 8.86 18.80
C GLN A 15 -0.41 10.16 19.61
N GLY A 16 -1.10 10.18 20.75
CA GLY A 16 -1.15 11.35 21.65
C GLY A 16 -2.05 12.50 21.19
N GLN A 17 -2.73 12.38 20.03
CA GLN A 17 -3.64 13.42 19.51
C GLN A 17 -5.10 12.98 19.57
N GLN A 18 -6.01 13.93 19.79
CA GLN A 18 -7.45 13.69 19.64
C GLN A 18 -7.78 13.40 18.17
N PRO A 19 -8.49 12.30 17.84
CA PRO A 19 -8.84 11.99 16.46
C PRO A 19 -9.71 13.07 15.83
N VAL A 20 -9.40 13.44 14.59
CA VAL A 20 -10.16 14.44 13.83
C VAL A 20 -10.99 13.75 12.75
N ARG A 21 -12.31 13.99 12.78
CA ARG A 21 -13.24 13.51 11.77
C ARG A 21 -13.44 14.58 10.70
N LEU A 22 -13.10 14.25 9.45
CA LEU A 22 -13.26 15.11 8.29
C LEU A 22 -14.37 14.58 7.37
N SER A 23 -15.14 15.48 6.76
CA SER A 23 -16.07 15.13 5.70
C SER A 23 -15.34 14.44 4.53
N ARG A 24 -16.00 13.48 3.87
CA ARG A 24 -15.47 12.93 2.61
C ARG A 24 -15.48 13.96 1.49
N ALA A 25 -16.36 14.96 1.54
CA ALA A 25 -16.29 16.10 0.65
C ALA A 25 -15.25 17.07 1.21
N ALA A 26 -14.25 17.44 0.41
CA ALA A 26 -13.34 18.50 0.80
C ALA A 26 -14.07 19.84 0.70
N GLU A 27 -14.06 20.59 1.80
CA GLU A 27 -14.82 21.84 1.95
C GLU A 27 -14.00 23.09 1.62
N GLY A 28 -12.67 22.95 1.48
CA GLY A 28 -11.77 24.06 1.20
C GLY A 28 -11.68 24.44 -0.28
N GLU A 29 -10.84 25.45 -0.51
CA GLU A 29 -10.60 26.02 -1.83
C GLU A 29 -10.01 25.02 -2.83
N VAL A 30 -10.22 25.30 -4.12
CA VAL A 30 -9.55 24.57 -5.20
C VAL A 30 -8.05 24.81 -5.09
N THR A 31 -7.27 23.73 -5.18
CA THR A 31 -5.82 23.76 -5.09
C THR A 31 -5.21 22.68 -5.98
N HIS A 32 -3.89 22.57 -5.99
CA HIS A 32 -3.18 21.57 -6.77
C HIS A 32 -2.09 20.91 -5.94
N ALA A 33 -1.83 19.63 -6.23
CA ALA A 33 -0.69 18.89 -5.70
C ALA A 33 0.31 18.62 -6.83
N LEU A 34 1.61 18.74 -6.52
CA LEU A 34 2.68 18.27 -7.39
C LEU A 34 3.04 16.84 -7.00
N ILE A 35 2.88 15.91 -7.93
CA ILE A 35 3.16 14.48 -7.70
C ILE A 35 4.15 14.00 -8.76
N TRP A 36 5.13 13.21 -8.33
CA TRP A 36 6.12 12.62 -9.24
C TRP A 36 5.47 11.62 -10.18
N ASN A 37 5.64 11.82 -11.48
CA ASN A 37 5.28 10.85 -12.51
C ASN A 37 6.55 10.10 -12.94
N ALA A 38 6.54 8.77 -12.76
CA ALA A 38 7.69 7.93 -13.07
C ALA A 38 7.95 7.79 -14.59
N GLU A 39 6.89 7.75 -15.41
CA GLU A 39 6.98 7.64 -16.87
C GLU A 39 7.53 8.93 -17.48
N GLU A 40 7.00 10.08 -17.05
CA GLU A 40 7.42 11.40 -17.53
C GLU A 40 8.67 11.94 -16.81
N ARG A 41 9.12 11.26 -15.74
CA ARG A 41 10.27 11.62 -14.90
C ARG A 41 10.27 13.09 -14.45
N ARG A 42 9.10 13.59 -14.07
CA ARG A 42 8.90 14.98 -13.62
C ARG A 42 7.74 15.09 -12.64
N LEU A 43 7.67 16.21 -11.92
CA LEU A 43 6.48 16.57 -11.16
C LEU A 43 5.36 17.00 -12.11
N VAL A 44 4.16 16.46 -11.89
CA VAL A 44 2.94 16.78 -12.62
C VAL A 44 1.93 17.41 -11.66
N ILE A 45 1.23 18.43 -12.15
CA ILE A 45 0.21 19.17 -11.39
C ILE A 45 -1.10 18.39 -11.45
N HIS A 46 -1.69 18.13 -10.28
CA HIS A 46 -2.96 17.45 -10.14
C HIS A 46 -3.97 18.33 -9.38
N PRO A 47 -5.13 18.66 -9.99
CA PRO A 47 -6.17 19.43 -9.30
C PRO A 47 -6.78 18.63 -8.14
N GLY A 48 -7.17 19.37 -7.11
CA GLY A 48 -7.85 18.87 -5.92
C GLY A 48 -8.48 20.00 -5.13
N ARG A 49 -8.97 19.67 -3.93
CA ARG A 49 -9.51 20.63 -2.97
C ARG A 49 -8.87 20.44 -1.61
N ASP A 50 -8.62 21.54 -0.96
CA ASP A 50 -8.08 21.55 0.39
C ASP A 50 -9.09 20.98 1.40
N ALA A 51 -8.63 20.19 2.36
CA ALA A 51 -9.48 19.55 3.37
C ALA A 51 -9.81 20.45 4.58
N GLY A 52 -9.44 21.73 4.53
CA GLY A 52 -9.79 22.74 5.51
C GLY A 52 -8.74 22.96 6.60
N ALA A 53 -8.95 24.02 7.38
CA ALA A 53 -8.04 24.44 8.45
C ALA A 53 -7.90 23.40 9.57
N VAL A 54 -8.96 22.64 9.86
CA VAL A 54 -8.94 21.59 10.90
C VAL A 54 -7.95 20.48 10.53
N ALA A 55 -7.92 20.06 9.25
CA ALA A 55 -6.97 19.08 8.78
C ALA A 55 -5.52 19.60 8.85
N ALA A 56 -5.30 20.86 8.44
CA ALA A 56 -4.00 21.49 8.49
C ALA A 56 -3.47 21.65 9.93
N GLN A 57 -4.32 22.08 10.86
CA GLN A 57 -3.98 22.19 12.27
C GLN A 57 -3.58 20.82 12.85
N PHE A 58 -4.37 19.78 12.57
CA PHE A 58 -4.05 18.42 13.01
C PHE A 58 -2.69 17.95 12.48
N LEU A 59 -2.39 18.20 11.19
CA LEU A 59 -1.08 17.83 10.63
C LEU A 59 0.05 18.57 11.34
N ARG A 60 -0.09 19.88 11.57
CA ARG A 60 0.89 20.69 12.29
C ARG A 60 1.14 20.21 13.72
N GLU A 61 0.08 19.81 14.44
CA GLU A 61 0.20 19.26 15.78
C GLU A 61 0.92 17.90 15.79
N VAL A 62 0.79 17.11 14.73
CA VAL A 62 1.44 15.80 14.59
C VAL A 62 2.88 15.90 14.10
N THR A 63 3.16 16.78 13.14
CA THR A 63 4.45 16.81 12.43
C THR A 63 5.33 18.00 12.81
N GLY A 64 4.76 19.05 13.42
CA GLY A 64 5.44 20.34 13.65
C GLY A 64 5.53 21.22 12.40
N GLU A 65 5.03 20.74 11.25
CA GLU A 65 5.19 21.37 9.94
C GLU A 65 3.88 22.00 9.44
N ASP A 66 3.99 23.07 8.65
CA ASP A 66 2.83 23.74 8.06
C ASP A 66 2.34 22.99 6.82
N LEU A 67 1.63 21.87 7.04
CA LEU A 67 1.13 20.97 6.00
C LEU A 67 -0.36 21.18 5.69
N ARG A 68 -0.75 20.86 4.45
CA ARG A 68 -2.15 20.81 4.00
C ARG A 68 -2.52 19.40 3.56
N LEU A 69 -3.76 19.00 3.83
CA LEU A 69 -4.34 17.78 3.28
C LEU A 69 -5.18 18.15 2.05
N VAL A 70 -4.90 17.50 0.92
CA VAL A 70 -5.60 17.77 -0.35
C VAL A 70 -6.34 16.52 -0.78
N LYS A 71 -7.64 16.66 -1.07
CA LYS A 71 -8.42 15.64 -1.77
C LYS A 71 -8.30 15.88 -3.27
N LEU A 72 -7.58 15.00 -3.96
CA LEU A 72 -7.48 15.05 -5.41
C LEU A 72 -8.85 14.86 -6.07
N GLU A 73 -9.03 15.49 -7.23
CA GLU A 73 -10.14 15.17 -8.12
C GLU A 73 -10.06 13.69 -8.55
N ARG A 74 -11.20 13.09 -8.91
CA ARG A 74 -11.26 11.65 -9.20
C ARG A 74 -10.33 11.24 -10.34
N SER A 75 -10.28 12.02 -11.42
CA SER A 75 -9.37 11.80 -12.55
C SER A 75 -7.91 11.84 -12.11
N SER A 76 -7.53 12.85 -11.31
CA SER A 76 -6.19 12.98 -10.73
C SER A 76 -5.81 11.80 -9.85
N ALA A 77 -6.70 11.41 -8.93
CA ALA A 77 -6.45 10.29 -8.02
C ALA A 77 -6.19 8.99 -8.79
N LEU A 78 -6.97 8.71 -9.84
CA LEU A 78 -6.78 7.55 -10.72
C LEU A 78 -5.47 7.63 -11.51
N ALA A 79 -5.11 8.80 -12.02
CA ALA A 79 -3.86 9.00 -12.76
C ALA A 79 -2.61 8.81 -11.87
N THR A 80 -2.70 9.14 -10.58
CA THR A 80 -1.58 9.03 -9.63
C THR A 80 -1.45 7.64 -8.99
N ALA A 81 -2.38 6.73 -9.27
CA ALA A 81 -2.41 5.37 -8.70
C ALA A 81 -2.37 4.30 -9.80
N PRO A 82 -1.35 4.29 -10.69
CA PRO A 82 -1.26 3.30 -11.77
C PRO A 82 -1.19 1.86 -11.23
N ASN A 83 -0.70 1.70 -10.01
CA ASN A 83 -0.60 0.45 -9.28
C ASN A 83 -1.65 0.39 -8.17
N ALA A 84 -2.90 0.09 -8.55
CA ALA A 84 -4.06 0.28 -7.68
C ALA A 84 -4.06 -0.62 -6.42
N LEU A 85 -3.53 -1.84 -6.52
CA LEU A 85 -3.54 -2.81 -5.42
C LEU A 85 -2.19 -3.51 -5.29
N HIS A 86 -1.55 -3.35 -4.13
CA HIS A 86 -0.34 -4.08 -3.75
C HIS A 86 -0.71 -5.33 -2.94
N ALA A 87 -0.21 -6.50 -3.34
CA ALA A 87 -0.41 -7.77 -2.66
C ALA A 87 0.91 -8.38 -2.21
N VAL A 88 0.91 -8.97 -1.02
CA VAL A 88 2.02 -9.78 -0.48
C VAL A 88 1.45 -11.06 0.12
N SER A 89 2.20 -12.16 0.09
CA SER A 89 1.80 -13.37 0.83
C SER A 89 2.36 -13.38 2.24
N THR A 90 1.64 -14.05 3.14
CA THR A 90 2.11 -14.34 4.50
C THR A 90 3.42 -15.14 4.50
N GLY A 91 3.61 -16.06 3.54
CA GLY A 91 4.85 -16.80 3.35
C GLY A 91 6.05 -15.88 3.10
N SER A 92 5.92 -14.92 2.17
CA SER A 92 6.96 -13.91 1.90
C SER A 92 7.29 -13.05 3.11
N VAL A 93 6.28 -12.67 3.90
CA VAL A 93 6.48 -11.85 5.11
C VAL A 93 7.21 -12.63 6.21
N VAL A 94 6.95 -13.94 6.33
CA VAL A 94 7.70 -14.81 7.24
C VAL A 94 9.16 -14.89 6.82
N GLU A 95 9.42 -15.16 5.54
CA GLU A 95 10.78 -15.24 4.99
C GLU A 95 11.56 -13.92 5.16
N LEU A 96 10.93 -12.77 4.93
CA LEU A 96 11.53 -11.47 5.22
C LEU A 96 11.97 -11.34 6.67
N ASN A 97 11.12 -11.78 7.60
CA ASN A 97 11.42 -11.72 9.02
C ASN A 97 12.50 -12.71 9.46
N GLU A 98 12.62 -13.85 8.77
CA GLU A 98 13.73 -14.78 8.98
C GLU A 98 15.04 -14.20 8.47
N MET A 99 15.04 -13.57 7.29
CA MET A 99 16.19 -12.82 6.78
C MET A 99 16.61 -11.70 7.72
N LEU A 100 15.66 -10.94 8.26
CA LEU A 100 15.95 -9.89 9.25
C LEU A 100 16.55 -10.47 10.54
N ALA A 101 16.02 -11.58 11.04
CA ALA A 101 16.56 -12.24 12.23
C ALA A 101 18.00 -12.74 12.00
N ALA A 102 18.31 -13.27 10.82
CA ALA A 102 19.67 -13.66 10.44
C ALA A 102 20.65 -12.46 10.45
N HIS A 103 20.15 -11.26 10.17
CA HIS A 103 20.88 -10.00 10.27
C HIS A 103 20.88 -9.39 11.69
N GLY A 104 20.39 -10.11 12.70
CA GLY A 104 20.31 -9.62 14.08
C GLY A 104 19.28 -8.50 14.29
N ARG A 105 18.29 -8.39 13.39
CA ARG A 105 17.25 -7.36 13.44
C ARG A 105 15.94 -7.91 14.02
N ALA A 106 15.14 -7.00 14.59
CA ALA A 106 13.81 -7.34 15.08
C ALA A 106 12.87 -7.68 13.91
N ARG A 107 11.88 -8.53 14.20
CA ARG A 107 10.79 -8.80 13.27
C ARG A 107 9.99 -7.51 13.03
N VAL A 108 9.47 -7.38 11.82
CA VAL A 108 8.66 -6.26 11.38
C VAL A 108 7.26 -6.68 10.98
N ASP A 109 6.33 -5.76 11.19
CA ASP A 109 4.93 -5.87 10.80
C ASP A 109 4.76 -5.64 9.29
N VAL A 110 3.81 -6.37 8.69
CA VAL A 110 3.45 -6.28 7.26
C VAL A 110 3.08 -4.86 6.81
N ARG A 111 2.62 -3.99 7.72
CA ARG A 111 2.32 -2.57 7.46
C ARG A 111 3.52 -1.80 6.87
N ARG A 112 4.76 -2.21 7.13
CA ARG A 112 5.96 -1.62 6.49
C ARG A 112 6.00 -1.80 4.98
N LEU A 113 5.43 -2.91 4.50
CA LEU A 113 5.35 -3.20 3.07
C LEU A 113 4.22 -2.42 2.40
N ARG A 114 3.28 -1.87 3.19
CA ARG A 114 2.10 -1.13 2.75
C ARG A 114 1.25 -1.89 1.72
N PRO A 115 0.95 -3.19 1.92
CA PRO A 115 0.06 -3.88 1.01
C PRO A 115 -1.39 -3.41 1.20
N ASN A 116 -2.17 -3.53 0.12
CA ASN A 116 -3.62 -3.49 0.19
C ASN A 116 -4.18 -4.88 0.51
N LEU A 117 -3.50 -5.94 0.06
CA LEU A 117 -3.92 -7.33 0.21
C LEU A 117 -2.81 -8.18 0.86
N VAL A 118 -3.17 -8.94 1.88
CA VAL A 118 -2.27 -9.95 2.48
C VAL A 118 -2.86 -11.33 2.20
N LEU A 119 -2.17 -12.11 1.38
CA LEU A 119 -2.62 -13.42 0.94
C LEU A 119 -2.18 -14.50 1.93
N ARG A 120 -3.11 -15.38 2.32
CA ARG A 120 -2.86 -16.50 3.23
C ARG A 120 -3.48 -17.76 2.65
N GLY A 121 -2.75 -18.87 2.76
CA GLY A 121 -3.27 -20.17 2.36
C GLY A 121 -4.38 -20.62 3.32
N MET A 122 -5.34 -21.38 2.80
CA MET A 122 -6.51 -21.79 3.58
C MET A 122 -6.17 -22.87 4.60
N GLN A 123 -5.50 -23.94 4.18
CA GLN A 123 -5.11 -25.07 5.03
C GLN A 123 -3.62 -25.04 5.39
N GLU A 124 -2.77 -24.72 4.41
CA GLU A 124 -1.32 -24.70 4.56
C GLU A 124 -0.76 -23.29 4.37
N ALA A 125 0.43 -23.06 4.93
CA ALA A 125 1.14 -21.81 4.67
C ALA A 125 1.49 -21.71 3.18
N LEU A 126 1.40 -20.50 2.62
CA LEU A 126 1.87 -20.27 1.26
C LEU A 126 3.40 -20.38 1.23
N VAL A 127 3.92 -21.01 0.18
CA VAL A 127 5.36 -20.99 -0.13
C VAL A 127 5.81 -19.53 -0.24
N PRO A 128 6.98 -19.15 0.34
CA PRO A 128 7.50 -17.80 0.19
C PRO A 128 7.57 -17.36 -1.27
N PHE A 129 7.13 -16.13 -1.53
CA PHE A 129 7.15 -15.48 -2.85
C PHE A 129 6.27 -16.13 -3.92
N ILE A 130 5.34 -17.00 -3.55
CA ILE A 130 4.39 -17.60 -4.51
C ILE A 130 3.59 -16.53 -5.28
N GLU A 131 3.36 -15.36 -4.69
CA GLU A 131 2.68 -14.25 -5.37
C GLU A 131 3.44 -13.69 -6.57
N GLU A 132 4.76 -13.94 -6.68
CA GLU A 132 5.57 -13.54 -7.84
C GLU A 132 5.25 -14.38 -9.09
N HIS A 133 4.64 -15.56 -8.90
CA HIS A 133 4.17 -16.48 -9.96
C HIS A 133 2.66 -16.36 -10.25
N LEU A 134 1.98 -15.42 -9.58
CA LEU A 134 0.56 -15.21 -9.73
C LEU A 134 0.21 -14.73 -11.14
N MET A 135 -0.67 -15.44 -11.83
CA MET A 135 -1.31 -14.95 -13.05
C MET A 135 -2.59 -14.19 -12.71
N GLN A 136 -3.48 -14.80 -11.92
CA GLN A 136 -4.74 -14.19 -11.50
C GLN A 136 -5.29 -14.79 -10.21
N LEU A 137 -6.04 -13.96 -9.48
CA LEU A 137 -6.90 -14.37 -8.38
C LEU A 137 -8.35 -14.40 -8.86
N VAL A 138 -9.02 -15.53 -8.66
CA VAL A 138 -10.40 -15.76 -9.10
C VAL A 138 -11.29 -16.05 -7.89
N TRP A 139 -12.44 -15.38 -7.79
CA TRP A 139 -13.40 -15.60 -6.71
C TRP A 139 -14.84 -15.40 -7.17
N ARG A 140 -15.80 -15.81 -6.33
CA ARG A 140 -17.21 -15.41 -6.46
C ARG A 140 -17.50 -14.25 -5.52
N ASP A 141 -18.12 -13.19 -6.03
CA ASP A 141 -18.58 -12.08 -5.19
C ASP A 141 -19.84 -12.44 -4.39
N GLY A 142 -20.34 -11.48 -3.60
CA GLY A 142 -21.55 -11.67 -2.78
C GLY A 142 -22.83 -11.92 -3.57
N GLU A 143 -22.84 -11.66 -4.87
CA GLU A 143 -23.96 -11.93 -5.80
C GLU A 143 -23.76 -13.27 -6.55
N GLY A 144 -22.63 -13.95 -6.33
CA GLY A 144 -22.30 -15.22 -6.96
C GLY A 144 -21.61 -15.07 -8.33
N TRP A 145 -21.32 -13.86 -8.79
CA TRP A 145 -20.61 -13.63 -10.05
C TRP A 145 -19.14 -13.94 -9.93
N TRP A 146 -18.58 -14.57 -10.97
CA TRP A 146 -17.14 -14.77 -11.07
C TRP A 146 -16.43 -13.44 -11.32
N ARG A 147 -15.46 -13.14 -10.47
CA ARG A 147 -14.56 -11.99 -10.56
C ARG A 147 -13.13 -12.49 -10.69
N ARG A 148 -12.32 -11.71 -11.41
CA ARG A 148 -10.88 -11.98 -11.59
C ARG A 148 -10.08 -10.71 -11.40
N MET A 149 -8.93 -10.84 -10.76
CA MET A 149 -7.94 -9.79 -10.59
C MET A 149 -6.62 -10.34 -11.11
N THR A 150 -6.00 -9.63 -12.05
CA THR A 150 -4.83 -10.14 -12.77
C THR A 150 -3.55 -9.51 -12.24
N HIS A 151 -2.44 -10.23 -12.36
CA HIS A 151 -1.12 -9.66 -12.13
C HIS A 151 -0.86 -8.50 -13.09
N ALA A 152 -0.36 -7.38 -12.56
CA ALA A 152 -0.07 -6.17 -13.32
C ALA A 152 1.44 -5.96 -13.46
N ALA A 153 2.18 -5.99 -12.35
CA ALA A 153 3.62 -5.76 -12.31
C ALA A 153 4.21 -6.23 -10.98
N ALA A 154 5.53 -6.42 -10.92
CA ALA A 154 6.22 -6.58 -9.65
C ALA A 154 6.27 -5.25 -8.86
N CYS A 155 6.21 -5.32 -7.53
CA CYS A 155 6.38 -4.14 -6.69
C CYS A 155 7.87 -3.86 -6.46
N GLU A 156 8.44 -2.95 -7.27
CA GLU A 156 9.78 -2.42 -7.03
C GLU A 156 9.80 -1.58 -5.75
N ARG A 157 10.74 -1.88 -4.84
CA ARG A 157 10.79 -1.31 -3.50
C ARG A 157 11.75 -0.14 -3.43
N CYS A 158 11.25 0.97 -2.89
CA CYS A 158 12.05 2.11 -2.45
C CYS A 158 12.44 1.97 -0.97
N VAL A 159 13.00 3.03 -0.37
CA VAL A 159 13.44 3.07 1.03
C VAL A 159 12.31 3.12 2.07
N VAL A 160 11.06 3.35 1.65
CA VAL A 160 9.91 3.51 2.56
C VAL A 160 9.69 2.36 3.56
N PRO A 161 9.96 1.06 3.26
CA PRO A 161 9.89 -0.01 4.26
C PRO A 161 10.72 0.23 5.54
N ASN A 162 11.77 1.07 5.45
CA ASN A 162 12.59 1.41 6.60
C ASN A 162 11.85 2.27 7.63
N VAL A 163 10.77 2.95 7.26
CA VAL A 163 10.01 3.81 8.18
C VAL A 163 9.07 2.97 9.05
N ASP A 164 9.18 3.11 10.37
CA ASP A 164 8.27 2.46 11.31
C ASP A 164 6.86 3.10 11.23
N PRO A 165 5.79 2.30 11.05
CA PRO A 165 4.44 2.83 10.85
C PRO A 165 3.81 3.41 12.13
N ASP A 166 4.34 3.09 13.30
CA ASP A 166 3.84 3.56 14.58
C ASP A 166 4.62 4.82 15.03
N SER A 167 5.96 4.80 15.00
CA SER A 167 6.78 5.95 15.42
C SER A 167 7.07 6.96 14.31
N GLY A 168 7.05 6.55 13.04
CA GLY A 168 7.48 7.39 11.91
C GLY A 168 9.00 7.51 11.75
N GLU A 169 9.78 6.82 12.59
CA GLU A 169 11.25 6.88 12.54
C GLU A 169 11.80 5.93 11.47
N ALA A 170 12.86 6.37 10.79
CA ALA A 170 13.59 5.54 9.84
C ALA A 170 14.50 4.54 10.56
N GLN A 171 14.40 3.28 10.17
CA GLN A 171 15.21 2.16 10.66
C GLN A 171 15.86 1.47 9.46
N SER A 172 17.19 1.55 9.37
CA SER A 172 17.92 1.02 8.21
C SER A 172 17.86 -0.51 8.13
N GLY A 173 18.03 -1.07 6.93
CA GLY A 173 18.34 -2.48 6.70
C GLY A 173 17.14 -3.39 6.43
N ILE A 174 15.90 -2.88 6.49
CA ILE A 174 14.74 -3.63 5.99
C ILE A 174 14.80 -3.69 4.46
N ASP A 175 15.12 -2.57 3.82
CA ASP A 175 15.40 -2.49 2.39
C ASP A 175 16.55 -3.40 1.94
N THR A 176 17.63 -3.50 2.74
CA THR A 176 18.74 -4.42 2.44
C THR A 176 18.30 -5.88 2.45
N ALA A 177 17.58 -6.32 3.49
CA ALA A 177 17.06 -7.69 3.56
C ALA A 177 16.10 -8.01 2.40
N ILE A 178 15.25 -7.05 2.02
CA ILE A 178 14.38 -7.18 0.84
C ILE A 178 15.22 -7.31 -0.44
N ALA A 179 16.24 -6.48 -0.62
CA ALA A 179 17.09 -6.50 -1.81
C ALA A 179 17.86 -7.82 -1.95
N GLU A 180 18.37 -8.38 -0.85
CA GLU A 180 19.05 -9.67 -0.84
C GLU A 180 18.12 -10.81 -1.23
N LEU A 181 16.94 -10.89 -0.61
CA LEU A 181 15.91 -11.86 -0.97
C LEU A 181 15.53 -11.72 -2.45
N SER A 182 15.31 -10.49 -2.92
CA SER A 182 14.99 -10.22 -4.31
C SER A 182 16.11 -10.68 -5.25
N ALA A 183 17.38 -10.45 -4.92
CA ALA A 183 18.51 -10.81 -5.77
C ALA A 183 18.71 -12.34 -5.90
N GLN A 184 18.30 -13.11 -4.90
CA GLN A 184 18.32 -14.58 -4.96
C GLN A 184 17.37 -15.14 -6.02
N ARG A 185 16.21 -14.49 -6.22
CA ARG A 185 15.19 -14.90 -7.20
C ARG A 185 15.31 -14.17 -8.54
N TRP A 186 15.75 -12.91 -8.49
CA TRP A 186 15.79 -11.99 -9.62
C TRP A 186 17.16 -11.26 -9.69
N PRO A 187 18.26 -11.98 -9.93
CA PRO A 187 19.59 -11.37 -9.98
C PRO A 187 19.68 -10.32 -11.11
N GLY A 188 20.24 -9.15 -10.79
CA GLY A 188 20.40 -8.05 -11.75
C GLY A 188 19.16 -7.19 -11.98
N HIS A 189 18.05 -7.47 -11.31
CA HIS A 189 16.84 -6.65 -11.37
C HIS A 189 16.76 -5.67 -10.18
N ALA A 190 15.94 -4.62 -10.33
CA ALA A 190 15.57 -3.75 -9.22
C ALA A 190 14.96 -4.57 -8.07
N SER A 191 15.20 -4.16 -6.83
CA SER A 191 14.71 -4.83 -5.62
C SER A 191 13.18 -4.91 -5.59
N ARG A 192 12.61 -6.09 -5.37
CA ARG A 192 11.16 -6.35 -5.43
C ARG A 192 10.64 -6.99 -4.14
N PHE A 193 9.40 -6.69 -3.78
CA PHE A 193 8.68 -7.42 -2.74
C PHE A 193 7.17 -7.27 -2.91
N GLY A 194 6.48 -8.37 -3.20
CA GLY A 194 5.07 -8.36 -3.55
C GLY A 194 4.80 -7.97 -5.00
N VAL A 195 3.52 -7.95 -5.35
CA VAL A 195 3.05 -7.69 -6.72
C VAL A 195 1.93 -6.66 -6.73
N TYR A 196 1.82 -5.94 -7.84
CA TYR A 196 0.68 -5.10 -8.13
C TYR A 196 -0.35 -5.87 -8.95
N LEU A 197 -1.62 -5.64 -8.64
CA LEU A 197 -2.74 -6.30 -9.26
C LEU A 197 -3.71 -5.30 -9.90
N SER A 198 -4.31 -5.72 -11.01
CA SER A 198 -5.37 -5.00 -11.71
C SER A 198 -6.74 -5.54 -11.28
N PRO A 199 -7.52 -4.79 -10.48
CA PRO A 199 -8.84 -5.24 -10.05
C PRO A 199 -9.87 -5.21 -11.19
N PRO A 200 -10.92 -6.04 -11.13
CA PRO A 200 -12.02 -5.96 -12.06
C PRO A 200 -12.91 -4.74 -11.73
N ALA A 201 -13.45 -4.11 -12.78
CA ALA A 201 -14.38 -3.00 -12.64
C ALA A 201 -15.64 -3.39 -11.86
N GLY A 202 -16.09 -2.51 -10.95
CA GLY A 202 -17.36 -2.65 -10.24
C GLY A 202 -17.43 -3.80 -9.24
N SER A 203 -16.29 -4.31 -8.77
CA SER A 203 -16.23 -5.40 -7.79
C SER A 203 -16.01 -4.88 -6.37
N SER A 204 -16.38 -5.71 -5.39
CA SER A 204 -16.00 -5.55 -3.99
C SER A 204 -15.22 -6.77 -3.52
N LEU A 205 -14.30 -6.52 -2.58
CA LEU A 205 -13.52 -7.54 -1.90
C LEU A 205 -13.57 -7.24 -0.40
N SER A 206 -13.71 -8.28 0.41
CA SER A 206 -13.75 -8.16 1.87
C SER A 206 -12.70 -9.07 2.49
N GLU A 207 -12.28 -8.75 3.71
CA GLU A 207 -11.41 -9.65 4.47
C GLU A 207 -12.08 -11.03 4.61
N GLY A 208 -11.30 -12.09 4.42
CA GLY A 208 -11.79 -13.46 4.46
C GLY A 208 -12.40 -13.97 3.13
N THR A 209 -12.45 -13.16 2.07
CA THR A 209 -12.81 -13.68 0.74
C THR A 209 -11.84 -14.78 0.32
N VAL A 210 -12.39 -15.97 0.09
CA VAL A 210 -11.66 -17.11 -0.47
C VAL A 210 -11.53 -16.95 -1.97
N MET A 211 -10.33 -17.16 -2.48
CA MET A 211 -9.99 -17.01 -3.88
C MET A 211 -9.07 -18.15 -4.33
N THR A 212 -9.22 -18.54 -5.59
CA THR A 212 -8.30 -19.45 -6.27
C THR A 212 -7.15 -18.64 -6.83
N MET A 213 -5.93 -19.08 -6.54
CA MET A 213 -4.70 -18.53 -7.09
C MET A 213 -4.28 -19.37 -8.30
N GLU A 214 -4.24 -18.75 -9.48
CA GLU A 214 -3.72 -19.37 -10.69
C GLU A 214 -2.29 -18.91 -10.91
N LEU A 215 -1.38 -19.86 -11.15
CA LEU A 215 0.07 -19.67 -11.24
C LEU A 215 0.56 -19.93 -12.67
N ASP A 216 1.78 -19.48 -12.98
CA ASP A 216 2.37 -19.57 -14.31
C ASP A 216 3.13 -20.88 -14.62
N PHE A 217 2.93 -21.94 -13.82
CA PHE A 217 3.57 -23.25 -13.96
C PHE A 217 2.65 -24.44 -13.65
#